data_AF-A0A6M1SQE1-F1
#
_entry.id   AF-A0A6M1SQE1-F1
#
_cell.length_a   1.000
_cell.length_b   1.000
_cell.length_c   1.000
_cell.angle_alpha   90.00
_cell.angle_beta   90.00
_cell.angle_gamma   90.00
#
_symmetry.space_group_name_H-M   'P 1'
#
loop_
_entity.id
_entity.type
_entity.pdbx_description
1 polymer ?
#
loop_
_entity_poly.entity_id
_entity_poly.type
_entity_poly.pdbx_seq_one_letter_code
_entity_poly.pdbx_strand_id
1 'polypeptide(L)'
;MYSHRFKVNIHMTRHARERMATRNITESELLELVERGSVKYKDATRFWIARYFENRQDNLLSIAAVLEDRIVVKTVMHHFVWEDK
;
A
#
# COMPACT_ATOMS: atom_id res chain seq x y z
N MET A 1 -3.39 -10.73 6.91
CA MET A 1 -3.88 -9.44 7.44
C MET A 1 -5.23 -9.13 6.84
N TYR A 2 -6.12 -8.43 7.55
CA TYR A 2 -7.48 -8.11 7.09
C TYR A 2 -7.69 -6.60 7.06
N SER A 3 -8.30 -6.08 5.99
CA SER A 3 -8.69 -4.68 5.88
C SER A 3 -10.14 -4.49 6.31
N HIS A 4 -10.38 -3.60 7.27
CA HIS A 4 -11.72 -3.20 7.66
C HIS A 4 -12.32 -2.21 6.67
N ARG A 5 -11.52 -1.29 6.12
CA ARG A 5 -11.93 -0.34 5.08
C ARG A 5 -12.47 -1.02 3.82
N PHE A 6 -11.78 -2.05 3.33
CA PHE A 6 -12.15 -2.75 2.11
C PHE A 6 -12.92 -4.06 2.36
N LYS A 7 -13.08 -4.46 3.62
CA LYS A 7 -13.77 -5.69 4.07
C LYS A 7 -13.23 -6.97 3.45
N VAL A 8 -11.94 -7.01 3.12
CA VAL A 8 -11.28 -8.15 2.48
C VAL A 8 -9.91 -8.42 3.10
N ASN A 9 -9.37 -9.61 2.85
CA ASN A 9 -8.00 -9.94 3.23
C ASN A 9 -6.98 -9.13 2.42
N ILE A 10 -5.82 -8.90 3.01
CA ILE A 10 -4.65 -8.30 2.37
C ILE A 10 -3.60 -9.39 2.18
N HIS A 11 -3.19 -9.58 0.93
CA HIS A 11 -2.14 -10.49 0.53
C HIS A 11 -0.95 -9.71 -0.02
N MET A 12 0.23 -9.93 0.56
CA MET A 12 1.48 -9.36 0.08
C MET A 12 2.17 -10.36 -0.85
N THR A 13 2.49 -9.90 -2.06
CA THR A 13 3.36 -10.68 -2.95
C THR A 13 4.77 -10.81 -2.36
N ARG A 14 5.54 -11.79 -2.84
CA ARG A 14 6.95 -11.95 -2.46
C ARG A 14 7.74 -10.66 -2.70
N HIS A 15 7.58 -10.04 -3.86
CA HIS A 15 8.23 -8.78 -4.19
C HIS A 15 7.87 -7.65 -3.21
N ALA A 16 6.59 -7.50 -2.85
CA ALA A 16 6.19 -6.51 -1.85
C ALA A 16 6.85 -6.76 -0.48
N ARG A 17 6.93 -8.02 -0.03
CA ARG A 17 7.61 -8.37 1.24
C ARG A 17 9.10 -8.03 1.21
N GLU A 18 9.79 -8.34 0.11
CA GLU A 18 11.20 -8.00 -0.07
C GLU A 18 11.41 -6.48 -0.03
N ARG A 19 10.56 -5.70 -0.72
CA ARG A 19 10.61 -4.23 -0.67
C ARG A 19 10.37 -3.68 0.73
N MET A 20 9.39 -4.23 1.45
CA MET A 20 9.13 -3.86 2.85
C MET A 20 10.35 -4.12 3.74
N ALA A 21 10.97 -5.29 3.62
CA ALA A 21 12.15 -5.66 4.41
C ALA A 21 13.33 -4.70 4.16
N THR A 22 13.59 -4.33 2.90
CA THR A 22 14.70 -3.39 2.57
C THR A 22 14.54 -1.99 3.17
N ARG A 23 13.33 -1.63 3.62
CA ARG A 23 13.00 -0.31 4.16
C ARG A 23 12.45 -0.35 5.58
N ASN A 24 12.53 -1.50 6.25
CA ASN A 24 12.00 -1.67 7.60
C ASN A 24 10.52 -1.22 7.69
N ILE A 25 9.71 -1.59 6.70
CA ILE A 25 8.25 -1.36 6.70
C ILE A 25 7.61 -2.57 7.36
N THR A 26 6.92 -2.32 8.46
CA THR A 26 6.22 -3.33 9.23
C THR A 26 4.85 -3.64 8.62
N GLU A 27 4.29 -4.80 8.97
CA GLU A 27 2.90 -5.12 8.57
C GLU A 27 1.89 -4.14 9.20
N SER A 28 2.19 -3.61 10.40
CA SER A 28 1.36 -2.60 11.06
C SER A 28 1.29 -1.29 10.26
N GLU A 29 2.43 -0.81 9.77
CA GLU A 29 2.48 0.39 8.92
C GLU A 29 1.78 0.15 7.57
N LEU A 30 1.92 -1.04 7.00
CA LEU A 30 1.20 -1.41 5.78
C LEU A 30 -0.32 -1.45 6.02
N LEU A 31 -0.77 -2.01 7.15
CA LEU A 31 -2.19 -2.01 7.52
C LEU A 31 -2.70 -0.59 7.68
N GLU A 32 -1.96 0.23 8.42
CA GLU A 32 -2.29 1.63 8.64
C GLU A 32 -2.37 2.41 7.32
N LEU A 33 -1.44 2.15 6.38
CA LEU A 33 -1.47 2.72 5.04
C LEU A 33 -2.77 2.32 4.32
N VAL A 34 -3.12 1.03 4.32
CA VAL A 34 -4.34 0.52 3.66
C VAL A 34 -5.62 1.13 4.27
N GLU A 35 -5.69 1.19 5.59
CA GLU A 35 -6.89 1.66 6.31
C GLU A 35 -7.10 3.17 6.22
N ARG A 36 -6.03 3.96 6.19
CA ARG A 36 -6.14 5.43 6.38
C ARG A 36 -5.51 6.25 5.26
N GLY A 37 -4.80 5.63 4.32
CA GLY A 37 -4.17 6.35 3.22
C GLY A 37 -5.16 6.84 2.17
N SER A 38 -4.74 7.84 1.41
CA SER A 38 -5.49 8.34 0.25
C SER A 38 -5.42 7.31 -0.88
N VAL A 39 -6.56 7.02 -1.51
CA VAL A 39 -6.68 6.02 -2.57
C VAL A 39 -6.82 6.73 -3.92
N LYS A 40 -6.04 6.34 -4.93
CA LYS A 40 -6.29 6.72 -6.34
C LYS A 40 -6.46 5.45 -7.16
N TYR A 41 -7.57 5.37 -7.86
CA TYR A 41 -7.86 4.25 -8.75
C TYR A 41 -7.24 4.50 -10.12
N LYS A 42 -6.51 3.51 -10.64
CA LYS A 42 -6.09 3.47 -12.04
C LYS A 42 -7.27 3.04 -12.93
N ASP A 43 -8.05 2.09 -12.43
CA ASP A 43 -9.23 1.50 -13.04
C ASP A 43 -10.06 0.76 -11.98
N ALA A 44 -11.01 -0.08 -12.42
CA ALA A 44 -11.95 -0.79 -11.55
C ALA A 44 -11.30 -1.69 -10.50
N THR A 45 -10.09 -2.22 -10.75
CA THR A 45 -9.43 -3.16 -9.83
C THR A 45 -8.07 -2.66 -9.37
N ARG A 46 -7.34 -1.89 -10.17
CA ARG A 46 -5.99 -1.43 -9.84
C ARG A 46 -6.03 -0.05 -9.19
N PHE A 47 -5.33 0.10 -8.08
CA PHE A 47 -5.27 1.36 -7.34
C PHE A 47 -3.95 1.53 -6.61
N TRP A 48 -3.71 2.75 -6.17
CA TRP A 48 -2.63 3.10 -5.25
C TRP A 48 -3.21 3.61 -3.94
N ILE A 49 -2.51 3.32 -2.85
CA ILE A 49 -2.77 3.96 -1.55
C ILE A 49 -1.50 4.63 -1.08
N ALA A 50 -1.57 5.93 -0.78
CA ALA A 50 -0.43 6.70 -0.29
C ALA A 50 -0.76 7.37 1.03
N ARG A 51 0.23 7.45 1.93
CA ARG A 51 0.10 8.17 3.21
C ARG A 51 1.45 8.67 3.71
N TYR A 52 1.40 9.82 4.36
CA TYR A 52 2.52 10.38 5.09
C TYR A 52 2.65 9.74 6.49
N PHE A 53 3.87 9.36 6.86
CA PHE A 53 4.25 8.81 8.16
C PHE A 53 5.29 9.72 8.81
N GLU A 54 4.90 10.43 9.88
CA GLU A 54 5.75 11.44 10.55
C GLU A 54 7.02 10.84 11.15
N ASN A 55 6.98 9.58 11.59
CA ASN A 55 8.08 8.91 12.28
C ASN A 55 9.04 8.15 11.36
N ARG A 56 9.01 8.42 10.04
CA ARG A 56 9.85 7.73 9.05
C ARG A 56 10.74 8.70 8.28
N GLN A 57 11.97 8.29 7.98
CA GLN A 57 12.87 9.04 7.09
C GLN A 57 12.36 9.05 5.64
N ASP A 58 11.69 7.97 5.21
CA ASP A 58 10.92 7.88 3.97
C ASP A 58 9.44 8.18 4.24
N ASN A 59 9.21 9.41 4.70
CA ASN A 59 7.97 9.94 5.22
C ASN A 59 6.73 9.81 4.32
N LEU A 60 6.85 9.45 3.04
CA LEU A 60 5.72 9.11 2.17
C LEU A 60 5.83 7.65 1.71
N LEU A 61 4.90 6.81 2.18
CA LEU A 61 4.73 5.44 1.70
C LEU A 61 3.58 5.37 0.70
N SER A 62 3.76 4.58 -0.36
CA SER A 62 2.71 4.25 -1.31
C SER A 62 2.73 2.77 -1.66
N ILE A 63 1.57 2.18 -1.89
CA ILE A 63 1.44 0.83 -2.42
C ILE A 63 0.77 0.86 -3.77
N ALA A 64 1.19 -0.03 -4.66
CA ALA A 64 0.41 -0.41 -5.83
C ALA A 64 -0.29 -1.74 -5.53
N ALA A 65 -1.62 -1.76 -5.66
CA ALA A 65 -2.43 -2.91 -5.31
C ALA A 65 -3.53 -3.18 -6.34
N VAL A 66 -4.05 -4.41 -6.30
CA VAL A 66 -5.21 -4.85 -7.09
C VAL A 66 -6.29 -5.34 -6.13
N LEU A 67 -7.55 -4.97 -6.37
CA LEU A 67 -8.73 -5.43 -5.67
C LEU A 67 -9.41 -6.51 -6.51
N GLU A 68 -9.40 -7.74 -6.01
CA GLU A 68 -10.15 -8.88 -6.55
C GLU A 68 -11.07 -9.41 -5.43
N ASP A 69 -10.96 -10.68 -5.06
CA ASP A 69 -11.55 -11.23 -3.82
C ASP A 69 -10.78 -10.79 -2.55
N ARG A 70 -9.61 -10.19 -2.75
CA ARG A 70 -8.69 -9.70 -1.74
C ARG A 70 -7.87 -8.53 -2.29
N ILE A 71 -7.24 -7.76 -1.40
CA ILE A 71 -6.23 -6.78 -1.79
C ILE A 71 -4.92 -7.53 -2.03
N VAL A 72 -4.38 -7.43 -3.24
CA VAL A 72 -3.06 -7.97 -3.58
C VAL A 72 -2.05 -6.82 -3.69
N VAL A 73 -1.18 -6.70 -2.69
CA VAL A 73 -0.10 -5.69 -2.68
C VAL A 73 1.03 -6.16 -3.58
N LYS A 74 1.20 -5.46 -4.71
CA LYS A 74 2.20 -5.80 -5.75
C LYS A 74 3.57 -5.24 -5.40
N THR A 75 3.64 -4.01 -4.89
CA THR A 75 4.90 -3.38 -4.46
C THR A 75 4.64 -2.26 -3.46
N VAL A 76 5.70 -1.85 -2.76
CA VAL A 76 5.74 -0.70 -1.85
C VAL A 76 6.79 0.28 -2.35
N MET A 77 6.41 1.55 -2.46
CA MET A 77 7.17 2.64 -3.06
C MET A 77 7.35 3.79 -2.08
N HIS A 78 8.40 4.58 -2.31
CA HIS A 78 8.71 5.83 -1.62
C HIS A 78 8.96 6.91 -2.70
N HIS A 79 8.79 8.20 -2.38
CA HIS A 79 8.74 9.29 -3.39
C HIS A 79 7.70 9.09 -4.48
N PHE A 80 6.51 8.63 -4.09
CA PHE A 80 5.42 8.49 -5.02
C PHE A 80 4.83 9.85 -5.37
N VAL A 81 4.94 10.23 -6.64
CA VAL A 81 4.17 11.31 -7.22
C VAL A 81 2.94 10.66 -7.86
N TRP A 82 1.76 11.20 -7.59
CA TRP A 82 0.56 10.74 -8.28
C TRP A 82 0.77 10.93 -9.78
N GLU A 83 0.64 9.88 -10.59
CA GLU A 83 0.54 10.05 -12.03
C GLU A 83 -0.79 10.76 -12.31
N ASP A 84 -0.76 12.08 -12.49
CA ASP A 84 -1.86 12.80 -13.09
C ASP A 84 -1.84 12.50 -14.58
N LYS A 85 -2.88 11.80 -15.03
CA LYS A 85 -3.17 11.61 -16.45
C LYS A 85 -3.99 12.78 -16.95
#